data_AF-A0A1J3JL88-F1
#
_entry.id   AF-A0A1J3JL88-F1
#
_cell.length_a   1.000
_cell.length_b   1.000
_cell.length_c   1.000
_cell.angle_alpha   90.00
_cell.angle_beta   90.00
_cell.angle_gamma   90.00
#
_symmetry.space_group_name_H-M   'P 1'
#
loop_
_entity.id
_entity.type
_entity.pdbx_description
1 polymer ?
#
loop_
_entity_poly.entity_id
_entity_poly.type
_entity_poly.pdbx_seq_one_letter_code
_entity_poly.pdbx_strand_id
1 'polypeptide(L)'
;PVTNKRAVEEERRSQIRRRERKRETTTKMSETVKLISMEGFEFVIDREAAMVSQTIRSMLTSPGGFSESKDGVVTFPDISSTILEKICQYFYWSLQYSRGKETEFHIEPELTLELMMAANYLHT
;
A
#
# COMPACT_ATOMS: atom_id res chain seq x y z
N PRO A 1 45.70 -24.63 0.23
CA PRO A 1 44.23 -24.61 -0.06
C PRO A 1 43.34 -24.13 1.13
N VAL A 2 43.85 -23.29 2.05
CA VAL A 2 43.11 -22.83 3.25
C VAL A 2 42.41 -21.47 3.03
N THR A 3 42.81 -20.74 1.99
CA THR A 3 42.35 -19.37 1.68
C THR A 3 40.90 -19.32 1.16
N ASN A 4 40.36 -20.41 0.62
CA ASN A 4 39.05 -20.42 -0.02
C ASN A 4 37.88 -20.55 0.98
N LYS A 5 38.10 -21.13 2.17
CA LYS A 5 37.02 -21.33 3.16
C LYS A 5 36.63 -20.04 3.89
N ARG A 6 37.59 -19.13 4.12
CA ARG A 6 37.34 -17.85 4.81
C ARG A 6 36.57 -16.87 3.91
N ALA A 7 36.94 -16.79 2.63
CA ALA A 7 36.25 -15.92 1.66
C ALA A 7 34.78 -16.32 1.44
N VAL A 8 34.50 -17.62 1.32
CA VAL A 8 33.13 -18.15 1.14
C VAL A 8 32.24 -17.86 2.35
N GLU A 9 32.77 -17.98 3.57
CA GLU A 9 32.03 -17.70 4.81
C GLU A 9 31.71 -16.20 4.98
N GLU A 10 32.62 -15.32 4.54
CA GLU A 10 32.47 -13.87 4.62
C GLU A 10 31.44 -13.34 3.59
N GLU A 11 31.41 -13.92 2.39
CA GLU A 11 30.34 -13.67 1.40
C GLU A 11 28.98 -14.13 1.90
N ARG A 12 28.90 -15.30 2.53
CA ARG A 12 27.65 -15.86 3.07
C ARG A 12 27.09 -14.97 4.19
N ARG A 13 27.94 -14.49 5.10
CA ARG A 13 27.59 -13.52 6.15
C ARG A 13 27.17 -12.18 5.56
N SER A 14 27.83 -11.73 4.50
CA SER A 14 27.48 -10.49 3.79
C SER A 14 26.14 -10.60 3.06
N GLN A 15 25.82 -11.76 2.47
CA GLN A 15 24.51 -12.03 1.86
C GLN A 15 23.40 -12.14 2.91
N ILE A 16 23.67 -12.78 4.06
CA ILE A 16 22.72 -12.86 5.19
C ILE A 16 22.42 -11.45 5.72
N ARG A 17 23.45 -10.65 6.01
CA ARG A 17 23.28 -9.24 6.45
C ARG A 17 22.58 -8.38 5.41
N ARG A 18 22.83 -8.60 4.11
CA ARG A 18 22.10 -7.92 3.03
C ARG A 18 20.63 -8.33 2.99
N ARG A 19 20.32 -9.62 3.18
CA ARG A 19 18.94 -10.14 3.23
C ARG A 19 18.19 -9.65 4.48
N GLU A 20 18.86 -9.62 5.63
CA GLU A 20 18.31 -9.12 6.90
C GLU A 20 18.10 -7.61 6.86
N ARG A 21 19.06 -6.82 6.36
CA ARG A 21 18.84 -5.39 6.10
C ARG A 21 17.72 -5.15 5.10
N LYS A 22 17.64 -5.92 4.01
CA LYS A 22 16.54 -5.79 3.04
C LYS A 22 15.20 -6.07 3.71
N ARG A 23 15.12 -7.05 4.62
CA ARG A 23 13.93 -7.37 5.43
C ARG A 23 13.60 -6.27 6.43
N GLU A 24 14.56 -5.79 7.22
CA GLU A 24 14.37 -4.72 8.22
C GLU A 24 14.04 -3.37 7.58
N THR A 25 14.56 -3.08 6.39
CA THR A 25 14.23 -1.84 5.65
C THR A 25 12.80 -1.91 5.09
N THR A 26 12.28 -3.10 4.76
CA THR A 26 10.84 -3.27 4.50
C THR A 26 9.99 -3.17 5.78
N THR A 27 10.52 -3.55 6.95
CA THR A 27 9.77 -3.57 8.23
C THR A 27 9.60 -2.19 8.88
N LYS A 28 10.36 -1.16 8.47
CA LYS A 28 10.24 0.20 9.03
C LYS A 28 9.21 1.11 8.35
N MET A 29 8.46 0.60 7.37
CA MET A 29 7.29 1.32 6.87
C MET A 29 6.09 0.98 7.75
N SER A 30 5.31 1.98 8.15
CA SER A 30 4.14 1.79 9.03
C SER A 30 3.23 0.68 8.51
N GLU A 31 2.76 -0.20 9.39
CA GLU A 31 1.88 -1.32 9.01
C GLU A 31 0.54 -0.82 8.47
N THR A 32 0.15 0.40 8.85
CA THR A 32 -1.05 1.10 8.40
C THR A 32 -0.71 2.40 7.69
N VAL A 33 -1.66 2.90 6.90
CA VAL A 33 -1.63 4.21 6.26
C VAL A 33 -2.92 4.96 6.55
N LYS A 34 -2.87 6.29 6.47
CA LYS A 34 -4.01 7.17 6.66
C LYS A 34 -4.42 7.76 5.30
N LEU A 35 -5.66 7.56 4.91
CA LEU A 35 -6.27 8.18 3.74
C LEU A 35 -7.24 9.27 4.21
N ILE A 36 -7.07 10.50 3.74
CA ILE A 36 -7.88 11.65 4.17
C ILE A 36 -8.78 12.08 3.02
N SER A 37 -10.09 12.16 3.26
CA SER A 37 -11.08 12.63 2.27
C SER A 37 -11.08 14.14 2.09
N MET A 38 -11.88 14.64 1.14
CA MET A 38 -12.04 16.08 0.88
C MET A 38 -12.57 16.84 2.10
N GLU A 39 -13.39 16.21 2.93
CA GLU A 39 -13.94 16.79 4.15
C GLU A 39 -12.96 16.68 5.34
N GLY A 40 -11.79 16.06 5.13
CA GLY A 40 -10.79 15.86 6.17
C GLY A 40 -11.02 14.63 7.05
N PHE A 41 -11.94 13.73 6.68
CA PHE A 41 -12.16 12.50 7.43
C PHE A 41 -11.00 11.53 7.21
N GLU A 42 -10.50 10.94 8.30
CA GLU A 42 -9.33 10.08 8.28
C GLU A 42 -9.70 8.59 8.31
N PHE A 43 -9.34 7.86 7.26
CA PHE A 43 -9.45 6.41 7.18
C PHE A 43 -8.09 5.77 7.43
N VAL A 44 -7.98 4.97 8.50
CA VAL A 44 -6.76 4.20 8.79
C VAL A 44 -6.95 2.78 8.27
N ILE A 45 -6.11 2.37 7.33
CA ILE A 45 -6.18 1.04 6.70
C ILE A 45 -4.82 0.36 6.67
N ASP A 46 -4.81 -0.96 6.53
CA ASP A 46 -3.59 -1.73 6.34
C ASP A 46 -2.85 -1.26 5.09
N ARG A 47 -1.54 -1.10 5.23
CA ARG A 47 -0.68 -0.71 4.11
C ARG A 47 -0.79 -1.73 2.97
N GLU A 48 -0.91 -3.02 3.28
CA GLU A 48 -1.11 -4.08 2.27
C GLU A 48 -2.39 -3.82 1.43
N ALA A 49 -3.49 -3.43 2.08
CA ALA A 49 -4.75 -3.11 1.39
C ALA A 49 -4.59 -1.86 0.53
N ALA A 50 -3.97 -0.81 1.06
CA ALA A 50 -3.73 0.43 0.32
C ALA A 50 -2.87 0.22 -0.95
N MET A 51 -1.98 -0.79 -0.94
CA MET A 51 -1.16 -1.14 -2.12
C MET A 51 -1.97 -1.73 -3.28
N VAL A 52 -3.25 -2.07 -3.10
CA VAL A 52 -4.13 -2.45 -4.23
C VAL A 52 -4.17 -1.33 -5.27
N SER A 53 -4.15 -0.07 -4.84
CA SER A 53 -4.02 1.08 -5.74
C SER A 53 -2.58 1.31 -6.17
N GLN A 54 -2.35 1.33 -7.48
CA GLN A 54 -1.05 1.67 -8.05
C GLN A 54 -0.68 3.14 -7.80
N THR A 55 -1.67 4.04 -7.79
CA THR A 55 -1.48 5.46 -7.49
C THR A 55 -1.01 5.64 -6.04
N ILE A 56 -1.72 5.05 -5.06
CA ILE A 56 -1.35 5.12 -3.64
C ILE A 56 0.01 4.46 -3.39
N ARG A 57 0.28 3.31 -4.03
CA ARG A 57 1.60 2.67 -3.99
C ARG A 57 2.69 3.63 -4.44
N SER A 58 2.48 4.33 -5.56
CA SER A 58 3.46 5.27 -6.11
C SER A 58 3.69 6.44 -5.15
N MET A 59 2.63 7.00 -4.56
CA MET A 59 2.72 8.08 -3.55
C MET A 59 3.52 7.65 -2.31
N LEU A 60 3.32 6.42 -1.84
CA LEU A 60 3.95 5.91 -0.61
C LEU A 60 5.35 5.33 -0.79
N THR A 61 5.78 5.03 -2.03
CA THR A 61 7.07 4.36 -2.31
C THR A 61 8.04 5.19 -3.13
N SER A 62 7.60 6.33 -3.69
CA SER A 62 8.46 7.15 -4.54
C SER A 62 9.64 7.74 -3.75
N PRO A 63 10.90 7.48 -4.16
CA PRO A 63 12.11 7.92 -3.45
C PRO A 63 12.39 9.44 -3.54
N GLY A 64 11.45 10.22 -4.11
CA GLY A 64 11.62 11.62 -4.50
C GLY A 64 10.99 12.67 -3.58
N GLY A 65 10.44 12.29 -2.42
CA GLY A 65 10.02 13.28 -1.41
C GLY A 65 8.65 13.90 -1.64
N PHE A 66 7.62 13.06 -1.65
CA PHE A 66 6.31 13.47 -1.18
C PHE A 66 6.25 13.16 0.33
N SER A 67 5.90 14.15 1.15
CA SER A 67 5.73 14.06 2.62
C SER A 67 4.94 12.82 3.04
N GLU A 68 4.01 12.41 2.19
CA GLU A 68 3.14 11.25 2.29
C GLU A 68 3.90 9.94 2.54
N SER A 69 5.08 9.76 1.94
CA SER A 69 5.90 8.55 2.08
C SER A 69 6.54 8.39 3.46
N LYS A 70 6.79 9.51 4.16
CA LYS A 70 7.40 9.50 5.51
C LYS A 70 6.35 9.35 6.60
N ASP A 71 5.20 10.01 6.41
CA ASP A 71 4.14 10.04 7.42
C ASP A 71 3.10 8.93 7.23
N GLY A 72 3.09 8.28 6.05
CA GLY A 72 2.09 7.25 5.72
C GLY A 72 0.69 7.85 5.54
N VAL A 73 0.60 9.14 5.20
CA VAL A 73 -0.64 9.89 5.05
C VAL A 73 -0.83 10.26 3.58
N VAL A 74 -2.01 10.02 3.03
CA VAL A 74 -2.40 10.41 1.66
C VAL A 74 -3.69 11.21 1.74
N THR A 75 -3.74 12.34 1.04
CA THR A 75 -4.89 13.27 1.08
C THR A 75 -5.56 13.31 -0.29
N PHE A 76 -6.89 13.21 -0.31
CA PHE A 76 -7.70 13.24 -1.53
C PHE A 76 -8.63 14.46 -1.52
N PRO A 77 -8.22 15.58 -2.15
CA PRO A 77 -9.00 16.82 -2.11
C PRO A 77 -10.32 16.76 -2.89
N ASP A 78 -10.45 15.80 -3.81
CA ASP A 78 -11.59 15.68 -4.72
C ASP A 78 -12.43 14.40 -4.49
N ILE A 79 -12.14 13.63 -3.43
CA ILE A 79 -12.87 12.40 -3.10
C ILE A 79 -13.63 12.59 -1.79
N SER A 80 -14.95 12.48 -1.84
CA SER A 80 -15.83 12.56 -0.66
C SER A 80 -15.61 11.40 0.31
N SER A 81 -15.95 11.61 1.57
CA SER A 81 -15.80 10.60 2.62
C SER A 81 -16.56 9.33 2.30
N THR A 82 -17.78 9.44 1.77
CA THR A 82 -18.62 8.30 1.36
C THR A 82 -17.95 7.46 0.28
N ILE A 83 -17.31 8.11 -0.70
CA ILE A 83 -16.64 7.43 -1.80
C ILE A 83 -15.32 6.81 -1.32
N LEU A 84 -14.55 7.53 -0.50
CA LEU A 84 -13.30 7.03 0.06
C LEU A 84 -13.53 5.83 0.99
N GLU A 85 -14.63 5.82 1.76
CA GLU A 85 -15.05 4.67 2.56
C GLU A 85 -15.27 3.44 1.67
N LYS A 86 -16.02 3.58 0.57
CA LYS A 86 -16.28 2.49 -0.37
C LYS A 86 -15.01 2.00 -1.06
N ILE A 87 -14.07 2.88 -1.39
CA ILE A 87 -12.75 2.52 -1.91
C ILE A 87 -11.96 1.69 -0.89
N CYS A 88 -11.99 2.09 0.39
CA CYS A 88 -11.33 1.32 1.45
C CYS A 88 -11.94 -0.09 1.58
N GLN A 89 -13.27 -0.21 1.51
CA GLN A 89 -13.95 -1.51 1.49
C GLN A 89 -13.51 -2.35 0.28
N TYR A 90 -13.40 -1.74 -0.91
CA TYR A 90 -12.92 -2.40 -2.12
C TYR A 90 -11.49 -2.94 -1.97
N PHE A 91 -10.57 -2.20 -1.35
CA PHE A 91 -9.19 -2.67 -1.15
C PHE A 91 -9.12 -3.97 -0.34
N TYR A 92 -9.86 -4.06 0.76
CA TYR A 92 -9.93 -5.29 1.55
C TYR A 92 -10.66 -6.42 0.81
N TRP A 93 -11.71 -6.09 0.07
CA TRP A 93 -12.40 -7.07 -0.76
C TRP A 93 -11.46 -7.65 -1.83
N SER A 94 -10.71 -6.81 -2.55
CA SER A 94 -9.76 -7.22 -3.60
C SER A 94 -8.64 -8.11 -3.04
N LEU A 95 -8.12 -7.80 -1.85
CA LEU A 95 -7.17 -8.68 -1.16
C LEU A 95 -7.79 -10.03 -0.81
N GLN A 96 -9.03 -10.06 -0.35
CA GLN A 96 -9.71 -11.32 -0.01
C GLN A 96 -10.03 -12.14 -1.26
N TYR A 97 -10.45 -11.48 -2.33
CA TYR A 97 -10.75 -12.09 -3.63
C TYR A 97 -9.50 -12.72 -4.23
N SER A 98 -8.38 -11.99 -4.26
CA SER A 98 -7.08 -12.53 -4.71
C SER A 98 -6.56 -13.71 -3.87
N ARG A 99 -7.00 -13.82 -2.61
CA ARG A 99 -6.72 -14.96 -1.71
C ARG A 99 -7.69 -16.13 -1.88
N GLY A 100 -8.59 -16.08 -2.87
CA GLY A 100 -9.51 -17.16 -3.22
C GLY A 100 -10.86 -17.13 -2.50
N LYS A 101 -11.24 -16.01 -1.85
CA LYS A 101 -12.61 -15.85 -1.35
C LYS A 101 -13.52 -15.33 -2.45
N GLU A 102 -14.48 -16.15 -2.87
CA GLU A 102 -15.53 -15.75 -3.81
C GLU A 102 -16.66 -15.04 -3.06
N THR A 103 -16.62 -13.71 -3.04
CA THR A 103 -17.65 -12.86 -2.43
C THR A 103 -18.00 -11.72 -3.39
N GLU A 104 -19.26 -11.29 -3.39
CA GLU A 104 -19.70 -10.15 -4.21
C GLU A 104 -19.39 -8.82 -3.52
N PHE A 105 -19.01 -7.82 -4.32
CA PHE A 105 -18.83 -6.44 -3.86
C PHE A 105 -20.01 -5.59 -4.35
N HIS A 106 -20.89 -5.21 -3.42
CA HIS A 106 -22.09 -4.44 -3.75
C HIS A 106 -21.79 -2.93 -3.81
N ILE A 107 -22.21 -2.31 -4.91
CA ILE A 107 -22.10 -0.88 -5.15
C ILE A 107 -23.50 -0.31 -5.35
N GLU A 108 -23.86 0.68 -4.53
CA GLU A 108 -25.11 1.40 -4.66
C GLU A 108 -25.13 2.19 -5.98
N PRO A 109 -26.23 2.15 -6.76
CA PRO A 109 -26.32 2.82 -8.05
C PRO A 109 -25.91 4.30 -7.99
N GLU A 110 -26.27 4.99 -6.92
CA GLU A 110 -26.02 6.42 -6.69
C GLU A 110 -24.52 6.74 -6.57
N LEU A 111 -23.70 5.78 -6.16
CA LEU A 111 -22.25 5.97 -5.96
C LEU A 111 -21.43 5.60 -7.20
N THR A 112 -22.05 4.98 -8.21
CA THR A 112 -21.35 4.33 -9.32
C THR A 112 -20.46 5.28 -10.12
N LEU A 113 -20.98 6.47 -10.46
CA LEU A 113 -20.25 7.40 -11.32
C LEU A 113 -19.01 7.96 -10.62
N GLU A 114 -19.16 8.39 -9.38
CA GLU A 114 -18.05 8.91 -8.56
C GLU A 114 -17.02 7.82 -8.27
N LEU A 115 -17.46 6.61 -7.94
CA LEU A 115 -16.56 5.47 -7.74
C LEU A 115 -15.80 5.11 -9.01
N MET A 116 -16.42 5.17 -10.19
CA MET A 116 -15.75 4.89 -11.46
C MET A 116 -14.66 5.93 -11.77
N MET A 117 -14.93 7.22 -11.52
CA MET A 117 -13.93 8.28 -11.67
C MET A 117 -12.77 8.09 -10.69
N ALA A 118 -13.07 7.78 -9.43
CA ALA A 118 -12.05 7.54 -8.41
C ALA A 118 -11.23 6.27 -8.70
N ALA A 119 -11.84 5.19 -9.16
CA ALA A 119 -11.14 3.96 -9.56
C ALA A 119 -10.16 4.21 -10.70
N ASN A 120 -10.58 4.99 -11.72
CA ASN A 120 -9.70 5.38 -12.80
C ASN A 120 -8.51 6.23 -12.30
N TYR A 121 -8.74 7.17 -11.38
CA TYR A 121 -7.67 7.95 -10.75
C TYR A 121 -6.71 7.09 -9.91
N LEU A 122 -7.24 6.13 -9.16
CA LEU A 122 -6.47 5.27 -8.27
C LEU A 122 -5.77 4.11 -8.97
N HIS A 123 -6.08 3.87 -10.25
CA HIS A 123 -5.61 2.73 -11.04
C HIS A 123 -5.81 1.40 -10.29
N THR A 124 -7.07 1.06 -10.07
CA THR A 124 -7.54 -0.06 -9.24
C THR A 124 -8.58 -0.92 -9.92
#